data_AF-A0A6A3XMM4-F1
#
_entry.id   AF-A0A6A3XMM4-F1
#
_cell.length_a   1.000
_cell.length_b   1.000
_cell.length_c   1.000
_cell.angle_alpha   90.00
_cell.angle_beta   90.00
_cell.angle_gamma   90.00
#
_symmetry.space_group_name_H-M   'P 1'
#
loop_
_entity.id
_entity.type
_entity.pdbx_description
1 polymer ?
#
loop_
_entity_poly.entity_id
_entity_poly.type
_entity_poly.pdbx_seq_one_letter_code
_entity_poly.pdbx_strand_id
1 'polypeptide(L)'
;MVLKIRADMPENNYGANVIIRFPVPQSTVAVSCDIGKSSAGQLAEYRENENQVRWAIKRFTGGTELTLRAKITLGQPSPHVRREIGPVSMNFEIPMYNTSSLQVRYLRIPEHARHPNYTYKRWVRYVTQSSSYVCRI
;
A
#
# COMPACT_ATOMS: atom_id res chain seq x y z
N MET A 1 -3.10 -19.01 2.93
CA MET A 1 -2.04 -18.00 3.05
C MET A 1 -2.41 -16.99 4.11
N VAL A 2 -1.44 -16.54 4.92
CA VAL A 2 -1.65 -15.47 5.91
C VAL A 2 -0.66 -14.35 5.59
N LEU A 3 -1.19 -13.15 5.34
CA LEU A 3 -0.41 -11.95 5.12
C LEU A 3 -0.54 -11.03 6.32
N LYS A 4 0.59 -10.64 6.89
CA LYS A 4 0.67 -9.63 7.94
C LYS A 4 1.48 -8.46 7.42
N ILE A 5 0.93 -7.26 7.50
CA ILE A 5 1.58 -6.02 7.09
C ILE A 5 1.65 -5.07 8.27
N ARG A 6 2.72 -4.27 8.34
CA ARG A 6 2.95 -3.26 9.36
C ARG A 6 3.23 -1.92 8.69
N ALA A 7 2.60 -0.87 9.19
CA ALA A 7 2.83 0.50 8.78
C ALA A 7 4.01 1.08 9.57
N ASP A 8 5.23 0.88 9.09
CA ASP A 8 6.45 1.36 9.76
C ASP A 8 6.73 2.84 9.44
N MET A 9 5.88 3.69 9.98
CA MET A 9 5.96 5.15 9.91
C MET A 9 5.36 5.74 11.20
N PRO A 10 5.67 7.00 11.53
CA PRO A 10 5.11 7.67 12.71
C PRO A 10 3.58 7.61 12.77
N GLU A 11 3.01 7.54 13.98
CA GLU A 11 1.57 7.35 14.21
C GLU A 11 0.69 8.49 13.68
N ASN A 12 1.26 9.70 13.53
CA ASN A 12 0.60 10.85 12.92
C ASN A 12 0.52 10.78 11.38
N ASN A 13 1.27 9.86 10.76
CA ASN A 13 1.20 9.60 9.33
C ASN A 13 0.28 8.42 9.02
N TYR A 14 -0.13 8.31 7.75
CA TYR A 14 -0.97 7.23 7.29
C TYR A 14 -0.71 6.93 5.81
N GLY A 15 -0.87 5.67 5.42
CA GLY A 15 -0.90 5.24 4.04
C GLY A 15 -2.30 5.45 3.48
N ALA A 16 -2.40 6.16 2.37
CA ALA A 16 -3.61 6.33 1.58
C ALA A 16 -3.60 5.37 0.39
N ASN A 17 -4.79 4.95 -0.02
CA ASN A 17 -5.02 4.13 -1.23
C ASN A 17 -4.09 2.91 -1.28
N VAL A 18 -3.93 2.24 -0.15
CA VAL A 18 -3.03 1.09 -0.05
C VAL A 18 -3.68 -0.10 -0.73
N ILE A 19 -2.99 -0.70 -1.70
CA ILE A 19 -3.45 -1.86 -2.44
C ILE A 19 -2.36 -2.93 -2.41
N ILE A 20 -2.67 -4.06 -1.79
CA ILE A 20 -1.82 -5.25 -1.77
C ILE A 20 -2.37 -6.22 -2.82
N ARG A 21 -1.49 -6.83 -3.62
CA ARG A 21 -1.87 -7.89 -4.57
C ARG A 21 -0.91 -9.05 -4.53
N PHE A 22 -1.43 -10.27 -4.66
CA PHE A 22 -0.60 -11.45 -4.87
C PHE A 22 -1.36 -12.44 -5.77
N PRO A 23 -0.68 -13.04 -6.77
CA PRO A 23 -1.31 -14.03 -7.63
C PRO A 23 -1.51 -15.34 -6.87
N VAL A 24 -2.49 -16.12 -7.33
CA VAL A 24 -2.79 -17.45 -6.77
C VAL A 24 -2.50 -18.54 -7.81
N PRO A 25 -2.38 -19.82 -7.41
CA PRO A 25 -2.13 -20.92 -8.33
C PRO A 25 -3.15 -20.99 -9.47
N GLN A 26 -2.75 -21.46 -10.64
CA GLN A 26 -3.64 -21.53 -11.81
C GLN A 26 -4.83 -22.49 -11.60
N SER A 27 -4.66 -23.51 -10.76
CA SER A 27 -5.72 -24.46 -10.40
C SER A 27 -6.71 -23.93 -9.35
N THR A 28 -6.69 -22.63 -9.05
CA THR A 28 -7.60 -22.02 -8.06
C THR A 28 -9.04 -21.98 -8.56
N VAL A 29 -9.96 -22.54 -7.78
CA VAL A 29 -11.41 -22.55 -8.04
C VAL A 29 -12.12 -21.46 -7.25
N ALA A 30 -11.68 -21.22 -6.02
CA ALA A 30 -12.27 -20.19 -5.17
C ALA A 30 -11.24 -19.68 -4.16
N VAL A 31 -11.41 -18.44 -3.72
CA VAL A 31 -10.64 -17.87 -2.61
C VAL A 31 -11.56 -17.17 -1.64
N SER A 32 -11.47 -17.54 -0.36
CA SER A 32 -12.16 -16.85 0.74
C SER A 32 -11.15 -15.97 1.48
N CYS A 33 -11.50 -14.70 1.66
CA CYS A 33 -10.67 -13.71 2.35
C CYS A 33 -11.28 -13.34 3.71
N ASP A 34 -10.48 -13.43 4.77
CA ASP A 34 -10.84 -13.03 6.14
C ASP A 34 -9.84 -11.96 6.63
N ILE A 35 -10.37 -10.76 6.91
CA ILE A 35 -9.63 -9.59 7.42
C ILE A 35 -9.83 -9.37 8.92
N GLY A 36 -10.51 -10.30 9.60
CA GLY A 36 -10.77 -10.24 11.04
C GLY A 36 -11.73 -9.11 11.45
N LYS A 37 -11.67 -8.73 12.74
CA LYS A 37 -12.59 -7.78 13.37
C LYS A 37 -12.41 -6.32 12.92
N SER A 38 -11.26 -5.98 12.31
CA SER A 38 -10.99 -4.63 11.82
C SER A 38 -11.21 -4.59 10.30
N SER A 39 -12.47 -4.66 9.88
CA SER A 39 -12.84 -4.62 8.45
C SER A 39 -13.15 -3.21 7.93
N ALA A 40 -13.32 -2.25 8.83
CA ALA A 40 -13.68 -0.88 8.47
C ALA A 40 -12.61 -0.26 7.54
N GLY A 41 -13.03 0.16 6.35
CA GLY A 41 -12.12 0.76 5.36
C GLY A 41 -11.21 -0.23 4.63
N GLN A 42 -11.42 -1.53 4.79
CA GLN A 42 -10.70 -2.59 4.11
C GLN A 42 -11.62 -3.40 3.19
N LEU A 43 -11.09 -3.83 2.05
CA LEU A 43 -11.78 -4.70 1.11
C LEU A 43 -10.78 -5.71 0.54
N ALA A 44 -10.98 -6.98 0.84
CA ALA A 44 -10.20 -8.08 0.26
C ALA A 44 -11.09 -8.91 -0.66
N GLU A 45 -10.64 -9.13 -1.88
CA GLU A 45 -11.39 -9.80 -2.92
C GLU A 45 -10.47 -10.65 -3.81
N TYR A 46 -11.02 -11.71 -4.37
CA TYR A 46 -10.36 -12.48 -5.41
C TYR A 46 -10.83 -12.00 -6.78
N ARG A 47 -9.88 -11.63 -7.63
CA ARG A 47 -10.10 -11.19 -9.00
C ARG A 47 -9.77 -12.36 -9.92
N GLU A 48 -10.79 -13.15 -10.26
CA GLU A 48 -10.64 -14.35 -11.08
C GLU A 48 -10.03 -14.05 -12.45
N ASN A 49 -10.48 -12.97 -13.12
CA ASN A 49 -9.93 -12.53 -14.41
C ASN A 49 -8.43 -12.24 -14.41
N GLU A 50 -7.87 -11.88 -13.24
CA GLU A 50 -6.45 -11.56 -13.06
C GLU A 50 -5.71 -12.67 -12.28
N ASN A 51 -6.42 -13.74 -11.90
CA ASN A 51 -5.96 -14.83 -11.05
C ASN A 51 -5.15 -14.35 -9.83
N GLN A 52 -5.66 -13.33 -9.13
CA GLN A 52 -4.99 -12.73 -7.97
C GLN A 52 -5.94 -12.28 -6.88
N VAL A 53 -5.44 -12.21 -5.65
CA VAL A 53 -6.13 -11.57 -4.54
C VAL A 53 -5.73 -10.10 -4.50
N ARG A 54 -6.72 -9.22 -4.33
CA ARG A 54 -6.53 -7.78 -4.14
C ARG A 54 -7.06 -7.39 -2.76
N TRP A 55 -6.23 -6.73 -1.96
CA TRP A 55 -6.60 -6.19 -0.66
C TRP A 55 -6.38 -4.68 -0.64
N ALA A 56 -7.48 -3.93 -0.64
CA ALA A 56 -7.51 -2.48 -0.60
C ALA A 56 -7.75 -1.98 0.83
N ILE A 57 -6.99 -0.99 1.26
CA ILE A 57 -7.06 -0.36 2.59
C ILE A 57 -7.10 1.14 2.35
N LYS A 58 -8.21 1.80 2.72
CA LYS A 58 -8.41 3.23 2.48
C LYS A 58 -7.42 4.09 3.25
N ARG A 59 -7.19 3.73 4.51
CA ARG A 59 -6.30 4.44 5.44
C ARG A 59 -5.57 3.42 6.30
N PHE A 60 -4.24 3.39 6.19
CA PHE A 60 -3.38 2.52 6.99
C PHE A 60 -2.55 3.36 7.95
N THR A 61 -2.98 3.44 9.21
CA THR A 61 -2.36 4.31 10.23
C THR A 61 -0.95 3.85 10.58
N GLY A 62 -0.01 4.79 10.73
CA GLY A 62 1.35 4.52 11.20
C GLY A 62 1.37 3.77 12.54
N GLY A 63 2.36 2.91 12.73
CA GLY A 63 2.51 2.08 13.93
C GLY A 63 1.56 0.88 14.02
N THR A 64 0.56 0.75 13.14
CA THR A 64 -0.43 -0.34 13.20
C THR A 64 -0.06 -1.55 12.35
N GLU A 65 -0.67 -2.70 12.67
CA GLU A 65 -0.55 -3.95 11.93
C GLU A 65 -1.92 -4.40 11.45
N LEU A 66 -1.98 -4.96 10.24
CA LEU A 66 -3.18 -5.54 9.66
C LEU A 66 -2.87 -6.95 9.13
N THR A 67 -3.87 -7.83 9.18
CA THR A 67 -3.73 -9.23 8.76
C THR A 67 -4.85 -9.64 7.82
N LEU A 68 -4.49 -10.31 6.73
CA LEU A 68 -5.39 -10.97 5.81
C LEU A 68 -5.12 -12.47 5.82
N ARG A 69 -6.16 -13.27 6.00
CA ARG A 69 -6.13 -14.73 5.80
C ARG A 69 -6.86 -15.06 4.50
N ALA A 70 -6.15 -15.59 3.53
CA ALA A 70 -6.72 -16.08 2.28
C ALA A 70 -6.74 -17.63 2.28
N LYS A 71 -7.93 -18.21 2.23
CA LYS A 71 -8.14 -19.65 2.02
C LYS A 71 -8.33 -19.88 0.53
N ILE A 72 -7.38 -20.57 -0.09
CA ILE A 72 -7.36 -20.85 -1.54
C ILE A 72 -7.81 -22.29 -1.73
N THR A 73 -8.91 -22.48 -2.47
CA THR A 73 -9.44 -23.79 -2.85
C THR A 73 -8.96 -24.14 -4.24
N LEU A 74 -8.28 -25.28 -4.37
CA LEU A 74 -7.74 -25.76 -5.63
C LEU A 74 -8.65 -26.85 -6.21
N GLY A 75 -8.83 -26.83 -7.53
CA GLY A 75 -9.57 -27.87 -8.25
C GLY A 75 -8.79 -29.17 -8.39
N GLN A 76 -7.46 -29.10 -8.35
CA GLN A 76 -6.56 -30.25 -8.36
C GLN A 76 -5.38 -30.00 -7.40
N PRO A 77 -4.93 -31.03 -6.64
CA PRO A 77 -3.76 -30.89 -5.78
C PRO A 77 -2.49 -30.67 -6.61
N SER A 78 -1.69 -29.67 -6.25
CA SER A 78 -0.36 -29.43 -6.82
C SER A 78 0.70 -29.47 -5.70
N PRO A 79 1.84 -30.17 -5.88
CA PRO A 79 2.95 -30.13 -4.93
C PRO A 79 3.73 -28.80 -4.97
N HIS A 80 3.47 -27.94 -5.97
CA HIS A 80 4.19 -26.69 -6.21
C HIS A 80 3.40 -25.43 -5.85
N VAL A 81 2.24 -25.58 -5.21
CA VAL A 81 1.33 -24.49 -4.81
C VAL A 81 2.03 -23.29 -4.19
N ARG A 82 3.00 -23.51 -3.30
CA ARG A 82 3.72 -22.40 -2.65
C ARG A 82 4.59 -21.59 -3.62
N ARG A 83 5.17 -22.24 -4.65
CA ARG A 83 5.99 -21.58 -5.68
C ARG A 83 5.13 -20.83 -6.69
N GLU A 84 3.90 -21.29 -6.88
CA GLU A 84 2.93 -20.68 -7.79
C GLU A 84 2.28 -19.43 -7.19
N ILE A 85 2.28 -19.29 -5.86
CA ILE A 85 1.93 -18.01 -5.22
C ILE A 85 3.10 -17.06 -5.47
N GLY A 86 2.88 -16.12 -6.40
CA GLY A 86 3.86 -15.13 -6.79
C GLY A 86 4.10 -14.06 -5.74
N PRO A 87 5.01 -13.12 -6.03
CA PRO A 87 5.39 -12.13 -5.05
C PRO A 87 4.22 -11.21 -4.69
N VAL A 88 4.22 -10.77 -3.44
CA VAL A 88 3.25 -9.82 -2.92
C VAL A 88 3.70 -8.43 -3.37
N SER A 89 2.86 -7.75 -4.14
CA SER A 89 3.06 -6.35 -4.55
C SER A 89 2.22 -5.42 -3.70
N MET A 90 2.72 -4.20 -3.49
CA MET A 90 2.05 -3.18 -2.71
C MET A 90 2.12 -1.83 -3.42
N ASN A 91 0.97 -1.15 -3.53
CA ASN A 91 0.89 0.24 -3.92
C ASN A 91 0.34 1.08 -2.78
N PHE A 92 0.88 2.27 -2.55
CA PHE A 92 0.44 3.19 -1.50
C PHE A 92 0.93 4.62 -1.77
N GLU A 93 0.26 5.57 -1.14
CA GLU A 93 0.72 6.95 -1.00
C GLU A 93 0.82 7.33 0.48
N ILE A 94 1.85 8.05 0.90
CA ILE A 94 1.98 8.61 2.25
C ILE A 94 2.06 10.13 2.12
N PRO A 95 0.98 10.87 2.46
CA PRO A 95 1.00 12.32 2.45
C PRO A 95 1.79 12.86 3.64
N MET A 96 2.41 14.02 3.44
CA MET A 96 3.18 14.75 4.46
C MET A 96 4.30 13.94 5.10
N TYR A 97 4.79 12.91 4.39
CA TYR A 97 5.88 12.06 4.83
C TYR A 97 6.92 11.92 3.71
N ASN A 98 8.19 11.87 4.11
CA ASN A 98 9.29 11.65 3.20
C ASN A 98 10.19 10.52 3.73
N THR A 99 10.34 9.48 2.93
CA THR A 99 11.22 8.33 3.23
C THR A 99 12.70 8.61 2.97
N SER A 100 13.03 9.56 2.08
CA SER A 100 14.42 9.91 1.73
C SER A 100 15.11 10.83 2.75
N SER A 101 14.39 11.29 3.77
CA SER A 101 14.84 12.33 4.71
C SER A 101 15.18 13.69 4.07
N LEU A 102 14.87 13.91 2.79
CA LEU A 102 15.03 15.22 2.14
C LEU A 102 14.08 16.26 2.78
N GLN A 103 14.64 17.39 3.20
CA GLN A 103 13.88 18.47 3.82
C GLN A 103 14.20 19.80 3.15
N VAL A 104 13.16 20.46 2.61
CA VAL A 104 13.21 21.84 2.13
C VAL A 104 13.37 22.77 3.33
N ARG A 105 14.55 23.41 3.45
CA ARG A 105 14.85 24.35 4.55
C ARG A 105 14.36 25.76 4.29
N TYR A 106 14.50 26.26 3.05
CA TYR A 106 14.09 27.61 2.69
C TYR A 106 13.69 27.72 1.22
N LEU A 107 12.73 28.61 0.95
CA LEU A 107 12.34 29.04 -0.39
C LEU A 107 12.56 30.56 -0.49
N ARG A 108 13.67 30.96 -1.12
CA ARG A 108 14.04 32.37 -1.27
C ARG A 108 13.47 32.93 -2.57
N ILE A 109 12.74 34.03 -2.44
CA ILE A 109 12.31 34.85 -3.58
C ILE A 109 13.28 36.04 -3.63
N PRO A 110 14.12 36.14 -4.68
CA PRO A 110 15.08 37.21 -4.81
C PRO A 110 14.36 38.55 -4.99
N GLU A 111 15.00 39.61 -4.51
CA GLU A 111 14.38 40.93 -4.40
C GLU A 111 13.97 41.52 -5.75
N HIS A 112 14.80 41.35 -6.78
CA HIS A 112 14.50 41.78 -8.15
C HIS A 112 13.27 41.09 -8.77
N ALA A 113 12.82 39.96 -8.22
CA ALA A 113 11.64 39.23 -8.70
C ALA A 113 10.37 39.55 -7.88
N ARG A 114 10.46 40.42 -6.86
CA ARG A 114 9.32 40.77 -6.00
C ARG A 114 8.50 41.90 -6.58
N HIS A 115 7.20 41.72 -6.61
CA HIS A 115 6.26 42.79 -6.93
C HIS A 115 5.95 43.59 -5.65
N PRO A 116 6.05 44.95 -5.65
CA PRO A 116 5.93 45.78 -4.45
C PRO A 116 4.63 45.58 -3.67
N ASN A 117 3.53 45.29 -4.37
CA ASN A 117 2.20 45.15 -3.78
C ASN A 117 1.72 43.70 -3.70
N TYR A 118 2.61 42.71 -3.77
CA TYR A 118 2.24 41.29 -3.75
C TYR A 118 2.92 40.52 -2.61
N THR A 119 2.11 39.85 -1.79
CA THR A 119 2.60 38.95 -0.75
C THR A 119 2.61 37.50 -1.25
N TYR A 120 3.82 36.95 -1.40
CA TYR A 120 4.02 35.58 -1.86
C TYR A 120 3.70 34.56 -0.76
N LYS A 121 2.73 33.69 -1.03
CA LYS A 121 2.44 32.51 -0.19
C LYS A 121 3.45 31.40 -0.50
N ARG A 122 3.90 30.69 0.53
CA ARG A 122 4.85 29.58 0.43
C ARG A 122 4.23 28.34 1.05
N TRP A 123 4.20 27.24 0.31
CA TRP A 123 3.79 25.94 0.83
C TRP A 123 4.81 24.87 0.42
N VAL A 124 4.88 23.81 1.22
CA VAL A 124 5.62 22.59 0.87
C VAL A 124 4.73 21.43 1.23
N ARG A 125 4.61 20.46 0.32
CA ARG A 125 3.94 19.19 0.57
C ARG A 125 4.90 18.07 0.17
N TYR A 126 5.14 17.16 1.10
CA TYR A 126 5.80 15.91 0.80
C TYR A 126 4.75 14.85 0.46
N VAL A 127 5.00 14.07 -0.58
CA VAL A 127 4.18 12.92 -0.94
C VAL A 127 5.13 11.78 -1.28
N THR A 128 5.06 10.71 -0.52
CA THR A 128 5.77 9.46 -0.84
C THR A 128 4.82 8.55 -1.59
N GLN A 129 5.18 8.13 -2.79
CA GLN A 129 4.42 7.13 -3.55
C GLN A 129 5.26 5.88 -3.73
N SER A 130 4.64 4.72 -3.57
CA SER A 130 5.25 3.45 -3.94
C SER A 130 5.48 3.39 -5.46
N SER A 131 6.67 2.96 -5.87
CA SER A 131 6.91 2.49 -7.24
C SER A 131 6.82 0.96 -7.24
N SER A 132 7.93 0.25 -7.46
CA SER A 132 8.02 -1.20 -7.30
C SER A 132 8.25 -1.58 -5.83
N TYR A 133 7.18 -1.86 -5.09
CA TYR A 133 7.25 -2.40 -3.72
C TYR A 133 6.78 -3.85 -3.73
N VAL A 134 7.73 -4.79 -3.69
CA VAL A 134 7.49 -6.21 -3.91
C VAL A 134 8.20 -7.05 -2.85
N CYS A 135 7.51 -8.03 -2.30
CA CYS A 135 8.03 -9.00 -1.33
C CYS A 135 7.85 -10.42 -1.86
N ARG A 136 8.92 -11.22 -1.84
CA ARG A 136 8.86 -12.66 -2.19
C ARG A 136 8.54 -13.46 -0.93
N ILE A 137 7.70 -14.47 -1.10
CA ILE A 137 7.18 -15.36 -0.04
C ILE A 137 7.68 -16.79 -0.21
#